data_AF-A0A7X8W778-F1
#
_entry.id   AF-A0A7X8W778-F1
#
_cell.length_a   1.000
_cell.length_b   1.000
_cell.length_c   1.000
_cell.angle_alpha   90.00
_cell.angle_beta   90.00
_cell.angle_gamma   90.00
#
_symmetry.space_group_name_H-M   'P 1'
#
loop_
_entity.id
_entity.type
_entity.pdbx_description
1 polymer ?
#
loop_
_entity_poly.entity_id
_entity_poly.type
_entity_poly.pdbx_seq_one_letter_code
_entity_poly.pdbx_strand_id
1 'polypeptide(L)'
;MRPLIKYEDNHLIVAVKPAGMLSQADGSGQPDILTWIKAWLKEKYMKPGDVWLAPVHRLDRPVAGLMVLAKTSKAASRLSDQMRRGAVGKRYFAVIRGALPAETGRLTDLLAKDKRTNMSRVVEAAEAERHAAKEARLRYRQLQTITEHSDGTQLSLLGVELDTGRSHQIRVQLAARGCPIWGDRRYGQDCYGSPALISCGLSFRHPVRPETMYFSLELPPSRPFSAFKPQLAELLFADYPPAEHHRSDWIYTLTDGELS
;
A
#
# COMPACT_ATOMS: atom_id res chain seq x y z
N MET A 1 3.70 -22.47 2.31
CA MET A 1 3.47 -21.29 3.18
C MET A 1 2.02 -20.85 3.01
N ARG A 2 1.34 -20.47 4.10
CA ARG A 2 -0.07 -20.01 4.07
C ARG A 2 -0.12 -18.49 3.90
N PRO A 3 -1.06 -17.94 3.12
CA PRO A 3 -1.22 -16.49 3.01
C PRO A 3 -1.71 -15.90 4.34
N LEU A 4 -1.24 -14.70 4.67
CA LEU A 4 -1.71 -13.97 5.85
C LEU A 4 -3.04 -13.29 5.54
N ILE A 5 -4.12 -13.88 6.04
CA ILE A 5 -5.50 -13.40 5.87
C ILE A 5 -5.92 -12.62 7.11
N LYS A 6 -6.30 -11.35 6.92
CA LYS A 6 -6.84 -10.50 7.99
C LYS A 6 -8.36 -10.61 8.08
N TYR A 7 -9.03 -10.87 6.96
CA TYR A 7 -10.47 -11.07 6.96
C TYR A 7 -10.92 -11.90 5.77
N GLU A 8 -11.94 -12.72 5.97
CA GLU A 8 -12.58 -13.49 4.91
C GLU A 8 -14.07 -13.65 5.23
N ASP A 9 -14.92 -13.38 4.23
CA ASP A 9 -16.33 -13.75 4.27
C ASP A 9 -16.77 -14.36 2.93
N ASN A 10 -18.06 -14.37 2.61
CA ASN A 10 -18.55 -14.90 1.33
C ASN A 10 -18.25 -13.99 0.12
N HIS A 11 -17.95 -12.71 0.35
CA HIS A 11 -17.90 -11.68 -0.69
C HIS A 11 -16.50 -11.16 -0.97
N LEU A 12 -15.60 -11.18 0.02
CA LEU A 12 -14.26 -10.64 -0.10
C LEU A 12 -13.25 -11.34 0.82
N ILE A 13 -11.97 -11.03 0.57
CA ILE A 13 -10.82 -11.39 1.40
C ILE A 13 -9.95 -10.15 1.55
N VAL A 14 -9.51 -9.87 2.78
CA VAL A 14 -8.42 -8.92 3.05
C VAL A 14 -7.19 -9.72 3.46
N ALA A 15 -6.11 -9.54 2.72
CA ALA A 15 -4.85 -10.27 2.90
C ALA A 15 -3.66 -9.31 2.93
N VAL A 16 -2.53 -9.77 3.46
CA VAL A 16 -1.26 -9.05 3.42
C VAL A 16 -0.42 -9.60 2.27
N LYS A 17 -0.11 -8.76 1.28
CA LYS A 17 0.83 -9.10 0.22
C LYS A 17 2.26 -8.99 0.77
N PRO A 18 3.11 -10.02 0.61
CA PRO A 18 4.54 -9.89 0.90
C PRO A 18 5.22 -8.89 -0.04
N ALA A 19 6.35 -8.35 0.39
CA ALA A 19 7.24 -7.58 -0.48
C ALA A 19 7.80 -8.50 -1.58
N GLY A 20 8.08 -7.94 -2.76
CA GLY A 20 8.66 -8.69 -3.89
C GLY A 20 7.67 -9.56 -4.70
N MET A 21 6.48 -9.86 -4.15
CA MET A 21 5.42 -10.62 -4.81
C MET A 21 4.53 -9.75 -5.70
N LEU A 22 4.09 -10.29 -6.85
CA LEU A 22 3.13 -9.61 -7.73
C LEU A 22 1.73 -9.57 -7.11
N SER A 23 0.96 -8.52 -7.44
CA SER A 23 -0.47 -8.46 -7.08
C SER A 23 -1.32 -9.41 -7.94
N GLN A 24 -0.89 -9.63 -9.18
CA GLN A 24 -1.52 -10.47 -10.18
C GLN A 24 -0.45 -10.86 -11.20
N ALA A 25 -0.52 -12.09 -11.73
CA ALA A 25 0.36 -12.56 -12.79
C ALA A 25 0.42 -11.59 -13.98
N ASP A 26 1.63 -11.38 -14.52
CA ASP A 26 1.92 -10.50 -15.65
C ASP A 26 2.54 -11.25 -16.85
N GLY A 27 2.46 -12.60 -16.84
CA GLY A 27 3.04 -13.46 -17.87
C GLY A 27 4.50 -13.87 -17.61
N SER A 28 5.18 -13.28 -16.62
CA SER A 28 6.58 -13.60 -16.28
C SER A 28 6.76 -14.95 -15.55
N GLY A 29 5.67 -15.60 -15.13
CA GLY A 29 5.71 -16.81 -14.30
C GLY A 29 6.12 -16.57 -12.84
N GLN A 30 6.34 -15.31 -12.42
CA GLN A 30 6.65 -14.98 -11.04
C GLN A 30 5.43 -15.20 -10.11
N PRO A 31 5.67 -15.55 -8.83
CA PRO A 31 4.60 -15.71 -7.85
C PRO A 31 3.77 -14.43 -7.66
N ASP A 32 2.46 -14.61 -7.51
CA ASP A 32 1.51 -13.54 -7.24
C ASP A 32 0.50 -13.92 -6.16
N ILE A 33 0.02 -12.92 -5.41
CA ILE A 33 -0.87 -13.14 -4.27
C ILE A 33 -2.25 -13.66 -4.68
N LEU A 34 -2.74 -13.29 -5.87
CA LEU A 34 -4.07 -13.72 -6.35
C LEU A 34 -4.06 -15.23 -6.60
N THR A 35 -3.07 -15.73 -7.32
CA THR A 35 -2.91 -17.16 -7.60
C THR A 35 -2.63 -17.93 -6.31
N TRP A 36 -1.79 -17.40 -5.43
CA TRP A 36 -1.49 -18.03 -4.14
C TRP A 36 -2.73 -18.20 -3.27
N ILE A 37 -3.56 -17.16 -3.12
CA ILE A 37 -4.80 -17.24 -2.34
C ILE A 37 -5.82 -18.15 -3.01
N LYS A 38 -5.94 -18.16 -4.34
CA LYS A 38 -6.80 -19.11 -5.05
C LYS A 38 -6.43 -20.57 -4.75
N ALA A 39 -5.14 -20.90 -4.79
CA ALA A 39 -4.65 -22.24 -4.46
C ALA A 39 -4.98 -22.61 -3.00
N TRP A 40 -4.70 -21.70 -2.07
CA TRP A 40 -5.02 -21.89 -0.65
C TRP A 40 -6.53 -22.08 -0.39
N LEU A 41 -7.39 -21.31 -1.04
CA LEU A 41 -8.85 -21.46 -0.94
C LEU A 41 -9.35 -22.79 -1.51
N LYS A 42 -8.71 -23.29 -2.58
CA LYS A 42 -9.06 -24.57 -3.20
C LYS A 42 -8.80 -25.71 -2.22
N GLU A 43 -7.64 -25.69 -1.58
CA GLU A 43 -7.24 -26.63 -0.54
C GLU A 43 -8.12 -26.51 0.71
N LYS A 44 -8.25 -25.31 1.28
CA LYS A 44 -9.02 -25.03 2.51
C LYS A 44 -10.47 -25.50 2.43
N TYR A 45 -11.12 -25.32 1.28
CA TYR A 45 -12.54 -25.63 1.09
C TYR A 45 -12.78 -26.89 0.23
N MET A 46 -11.73 -27.68 -0.05
CA MET A 46 -11.81 -28.89 -0.87
C MET A 46 -12.62 -28.69 -2.16
N LYS A 47 -12.39 -27.57 -2.85
CA LYS A 47 -13.20 -27.19 -4.01
C LYS A 47 -12.86 -28.08 -5.21
N PRO A 48 -13.86 -28.72 -5.85
CA PRO A 48 -13.63 -29.59 -7.00
C PRO A 48 -13.20 -28.79 -8.25
N GLY A 49 -13.66 -27.54 -8.36
CA GLY A 49 -13.36 -26.65 -9.49
C GLY A 49 -12.41 -25.52 -9.15
N ASP A 50 -12.26 -24.59 -10.09
CA ASP A 50 -11.41 -23.41 -9.92
C ASP A 50 -12.03 -22.37 -8.99
N VAL A 51 -11.15 -21.71 -8.24
CA VAL A 51 -11.55 -20.66 -7.30
C VAL A 51 -11.67 -19.34 -8.05
N TRP A 52 -12.87 -18.81 -8.08
CA TRP A 52 -13.09 -17.43 -8.52
C TRP A 52 -12.62 -16.45 -7.44
N LEU A 53 -11.73 -15.54 -7.82
CA LEU A 53 -11.21 -14.46 -6.99
C LEU A 53 -10.72 -13.35 -7.93
N ALA A 54 -11.03 -12.10 -7.62
CA ALA A 54 -10.69 -10.95 -8.47
C ALA A 54 -9.98 -9.84 -7.67
N PRO A 55 -8.86 -9.30 -8.18
CA PRO A 55 -8.24 -8.11 -7.61
C PRO A 55 -9.04 -6.88 -8.00
N VAL A 56 -9.32 -6.00 -7.05
CA VAL A 56 -10.02 -4.71 -7.29
C VAL A 56 -9.07 -3.51 -7.23
N HIS A 57 -7.86 -3.74 -6.72
CA HIS A 57 -6.73 -2.82 -6.74
C HIS A 57 -5.42 -3.61 -6.75
N ARG A 58 -4.29 -2.92 -6.86
CA ARG A 58 -2.96 -3.53 -6.87
C ARG A 58 -1.99 -2.73 -6.02
N LEU A 59 -1.04 -3.46 -5.42
CA LEU A 59 0.19 -2.91 -4.89
C LEU A 59 1.33 -3.15 -5.88
N ASP A 60 2.34 -2.27 -5.86
CA ASP A 60 3.57 -2.50 -6.62
C ASP A 60 4.25 -3.78 -6.13
N ARG A 61 4.99 -4.46 -7.02
CA ARG A 61 5.71 -5.70 -6.69
C ARG A 61 6.52 -5.61 -5.39
N PRO A 62 7.39 -4.59 -5.18
CA PRO A 62 8.16 -4.50 -3.94
C PRO A 62 7.36 -4.05 -2.71
N VAL A 63 6.15 -3.51 -2.88
CA VAL A 63 5.37 -2.92 -1.76
C VAL A 63 4.58 -4.01 -1.06
N ALA A 64 4.79 -4.17 0.25
CA ALA A 64 4.01 -5.09 1.07
C ALA A 64 2.71 -4.44 1.57
N GLY A 65 1.80 -5.23 2.13
CA GLY A 65 0.69 -4.74 2.95
C GLY A 65 -0.69 -5.14 2.47
N LEU A 66 -1.70 -4.45 3.00
CA LEU A 66 -3.11 -4.80 2.88
C LEU A 66 -3.61 -4.74 1.43
N MET A 67 -4.27 -5.82 1.01
CA MET A 67 -5.03 -5.91 -0.24
C MET A 67 -6.41 -6.49 0.01
N VAL A 68 -7.42 -5.97 -0.71
CA VAL A 68 -8.75 -6.55 -0.74
C VAL A 68 -8.97 -7.23 -2.09
N LEU A 69 -9.47 -8.46 -2.05
CA LEU A 69 -9.80 -9.29 -3.19
C LEU A 69 -11.28 -9.64 -3.10
N ALA A 70 -11.99 -9.59 -4.22
CA ALA A 70 -13.40 -9.96 -4.28
C ALA A 70 -13.55 -11.46 -4.54
N LYS A 71 -14.46 -12.12 -3.81
CA LYS A 71 -14.85 -13.53 -3.99
C LYS A 71 -16.10 -13.71 -4.86
N THR A 72 -16.79 -12.62 -5.21
CA THR A 72 -17.90 -12.64 -6.17
C THR A 72 -17.80 -11.49 -7.18
N SER A 73 -18.35 -11.68 -8.39
CA SER A 73 -18.39 -10.64 -9.44
C SER A 73 -19.12 -9.37 -8.99
N LYS A 74 -20.21 -9.53 -8.23
CA LYS A 74 -20.95 -8.43 -7.61
C LYS A 74 -20.11 -7.64 -6.61
N ALA A 75 -19.32 -8.33 -5.77
CA ALA A 75 -18.40 -7.67 -4.87
C ALA A 75 -17.27 -6.94 -5.62
N ALA A 76 -16.72 -7.55 -6.67
CA ALA A 76 -15.70 -6.91 -7.49
C ALA A 76 -16.20 -5.60 -8.11
N SER A 77 -17.37 -5.63 -8.75
CA SER A 77 -18.00 -4.45 -9.34
C SER A 77 -18.17 -3.32 -8.32
N ARG A 78 -18.73 -3.62 -7.13
CA ARG A 78 -19.01 -2.62 -6.09
C ARG A 78 -17.74 -2.07 -5.44
N LEU A 79 -16.73 -2.90 -5.18
CA LEU A 79 -15.45 -2.45 -4.64
C LEU A 79 -14.68 -1.63 -5.67
N SER A 80 -14.68 -2.03 -6.94
CA SER A 80 -14.06 -1.25 -8.02
C SER A 80 -14.73 0.11 -8.23
N ASP A 81 -16.05 0.20 -8.07
CA ASP A 81 -16.77 1.48 -8.08
C ASP A 81 -16.36 2.38 -6.90
N GLN A 82 -16.25 1.83 -5.68
CA GLN A 82 -15.72 2.59 -4.53
C GLN A 82 -14.30 3.10 -4.78
N MET A 83 -13.43 2.28 -5.37
CA MET A 83 -12.07 2.70 -5.75
C MET A 83 -12.10 3.84 -6.77
N ARG A 84 -12.97 3.73 -7.79
CA ARG A 84 -13.12 4.74 -8.85
C ARG A 84 -13.60 6.08 -8.28
N ARG A 85 -14.52 6.06 -7.32
CA ARG A 85 -15.07 7.25 -6.64
C ARG A 85 -14.15 7.82 -5.57
N GLY A 86 -13.02 7.18 -5.28
CA GLY A 86 -12.11 7.61 -4.21
C GLY A 86 -12.66 7.37 -2.80
N ALA A 87 -13.68 6.52 -2.63
CA ALA A 87 -14.32 6.23 -1.35
C ALA A 87 -13.53 5.23 -0.48
N VAL A 88 -12.43 4.69 -1.00
CA VAL A 88 -11.55 3.75 -0.29
C VAL A 88 -10.37 4.51 0.33
N GLY A 89 -10.30 4.49 1.66
CA GLY A 89 -9.16 4.99 2.40
C GLY A 89 -7.97 4.05 2.24
N LYS A 90 -6.83 4.60 1.79
CA LYS A 90 -5.59 3.85 1.56
C LYS A 90 -4.46 4.58 2.27
N ARG A 91 -3.84 3.92 3.23
CA ARG A 91 -2.81 4.50 4.08
C ARG A 91 -1.53 3.68 4.04
N TYR A 92 -0.41 4.38 4.11
CA TYR A 92 0.91 3.80 3.97
C TYR A 92 1.85 4.36 5.02
N PHE A 93 2.77 3.50 5.48
CA PHE A 93 4.02 3.98 6.07
C PHE A 93 5.09 4.01 4.98
N ALA A 94 5.88 5.08 4.99
CA ALA A 94 7.05 5.22 4.13
C ALA A 94 8.23 5.72 4.95
N VAL A 95 9.39 5.06 4.84
CA VAL A 95 10.64 5.63 5.35
C VAL A 95 11.34 6.33 4.21
N ILE A 96 11.57 7.64 4.36
CA ILE A 96 12.25 8.47 3.37
C ILE A 96 13.67 8.81 3.84
N ARG A 97 14.55 9.10 2.88
CA ARG A 97 15.82 9.77 3.15
C ARG A 97 15.59 11.28 3.27
N GLY A 98 16.13 11.89 4.32
CA GLY A 98 15.89 13.29 4.68
C GLY A 98 14.58 13.52 5.42
N ALA A 99 14.05 14.74 5.30
CA ALA A 99 12.79 15.17 5.90
C ALA A 99 12.08 16.13 4.94
N LEU A 100 10.74 16.12 4.97
CA LEU A 100 9.96 17.11 4.24
C LEU A 100 9.97 18.46 4.99
N PRO A 101 9.85 19.61 4.30
CA PRO A 101 9.95 20.92 4.95
C PRO A 101 8.90 21.19 6.03
N ALA A 102 7.71 20.59 5.89
CA ALA A 102 6.61 20.71 6.84
C ALA A 102 6.25 19.33 7.38
N GLU A 103 5.91 19.25 8.67
CA GLU A 103 5.51 18.00 9.33
C GLU A 103 4.22 17.41 8.74
N THR A 104 3.30 18.24 8.26
CA THR A 104 2.09 17.79 7.56
C THR A 104 1.95 18.54 6.25
N GLY A 105 1.34 17.90 5.27
CA GLY A 105 1.13 18.55 3.98
C GLY A 105 0.36 17.73 2.98
N ARG A 106 0.15 18.33 1.81
CA ARG A 106 -0.50 17.72 0.65
C ARG A 106 0.43 17.83 -0.55
N LEU A 107 0.63 16.73 -1.27
CA LEU A 107 1.33 16.74 -2.55
C LEU A 107 0.32 16.58 -3.67
N THR A 108 0.36 17.48 -4.63
CA THR A 108 -0.45 17.45 -5.85
C THR A 108 0.49 17.60 -7.05
N ASP A 109 0.53 16.59 -7.91
CA ASP A 109 1.40 16.57 -9.09
C ASP A 109 0.66 15.97 -10.30
N LEU A 110 1.13 16.29 -11.51
CA LEU A 110 0.71 15.61 -12.73
C LEU A 110 1.69 14.48 -13.03
N LEU A 111 1.21 13.24 -13.06
CA LEU A 111 2.04 12.07 -13.27
C LEU A 111 1.82 11.46 -14.65
N ALA A 112 2.91 11.36 -15.42
CA ALA A 112 2.95 10.65 -16.68
C ALA A 112 3.59 9.27 -16.50
N LYS A 113 3.00 8.23 -17.10
CA LYS A 113 3.54 6.86 -17.07
C LYS A 113 4.25 6.53 -18.38
N ASP A 114 5.53 6.22 -18.30
CA ASP A 114 6.29 5.58 -19.36
C ASP A 114 5.98 4.07 -19.38
N LYS A 115 5.36 3.60 -20.46
CA LYS A 115 4.99 2.19 -20.64
C LYS A 115 6.18 1.29 -20.93
N ARG A 116 7.26 1.81 -21.53
CA ARG A 116 8.46 1.04 -21.90
C ARG A 116 9.28 0.68 -20.67
N THR A 117 9.47 1.65 -19.77
CA THR A 117 10.22 1.44 -18.51
C THR A 117 9.32 1.03 -17.34
N ASN A 118 8.00 1.12 -17.52
CA ASN A 118 7.00 0.96 -16.48
C ASN A 118 7.31 1.86 -15.26
N MET A 119 7.74 3.09 -15.52
CA MET A 119 8.01 4.12 -14.53
C MET A 119 7.07 5.32 -14.72
N SER A 120 6.73 5.99 -13.64
CA SER A 120 6.06 7.29 -13.63
C SER A 120 7.06 8.42 -13.42
N ARG A 121 6.76 9.62 -13.93
CA ARG A 121 7.49 10.87 -13.68
C ARG A 121 6.50 12.02 -13.40
N VAL A 122 6.94 13.01 -12.62
CA VAL A 122 6.25 14.31 -12.52
C VAL A 122 6.50 15.07 -13.82
N VAL A 123 5.47 15.72 -14.36
CA VAL A 123 5.56 16.57 -15.54
C VAL A 123 4.91 17.92 -15.27
N GLU A 124 5.36 18.93 -16.01
CA GLU A 124 4.76 20.26 -15.97
C GLU A 124 3.39 20.28 -16.65
N ALA A 125 2.55 21.26 -16.27
CA ALA A 125 1.20 21.41 -16.82
C ALA A 125 1.19 21.55 -18.35
N ALA A 126 2.18 22.24 -18.92
CA ALA A 126 2.32 22.42 -20.36
C ALA A 126 2.57 21.10 -21.12
N GLU A 127 3.07 20.06 -20.46
CA GLU A 127 3.36 18.76 -21.08
C GLU A 127 2.31 17.69 -20.73
N ALA A 128 1.30 18.04 -19.94
CA ALA A 128 0.35 17.11 -19.38
C ALA A 128 -0.44 16.35 -20.44
N GLU A 129 -0.96 17.06 -21.45
CA GLU A 129 -1.73 16.46 -22.55
C GLU A 129 -0.84 15.55 -23.40
N ARG A 130 0.34 16.04 -23.79
CA ARG A 130 1.34 15.29 -24.60
C ARG A 130 1.68 13.94 -23.98
N HIS A 131 1.73 13.87 -22.65
CA HIS A 131 2.11 12.65 -21.93
C HIS A 131 0.93 11.92 -21.28
N ALA A 132 -0.31 12.32 -21.58
CA ALA A 132 -1.52 11.79 -20.96
C ALA A 132 -1.40 11.73 -19.41
N ALA A 133 -0.79 12.78 -18.84
CA ALA A 133 -0.52 12.87 -17.43
C ALA A 133 -1.83 12.99 -16.65
N LYS A 134 -1.85 12.40 -15.46
CA LYS A 134 -3.03 12.42 -14.59
C LYS A 134 -2.65 13.02 -13.26
N GLU A 135 -3.58 13.81 -12.72
CA GLU A 135 -3.44 14.35 -11.38
C GLU A 135 -3.30 13.21 -10.35
N ALA A 136 -2.35 13.42 -9.45
CA ALA A 136 -2.01 12.59 -8.32
C ALA A 136 -2.01 13.42 -7.05
N ARG A 137 -2.82 13.03 -6.08
CA ARG A 137 -2.98 13.72 -4.79
C ARG A 137 -2.77 12.77 -3.63
N LEU A 138 -1.94 13.20 -2.68
CA LEU A 138 -1.75 12.53 -1.40
C LEU A 138 -1.63 13.55 -0.26
N ARG A 139 -1.91 13.10 0.95
CA ARG A 139 -1.63 13.81 2.20
C ARG A 139 -0.56 13.04 2.97
N TYR A 140 0.29 13.74 3.70
CA TYR A 140 1.31 13.12 4.52
C TYR A 140 1.42 13.78 5.89
N ARG A 141 1.92 13.01 6.85
CA ARG A 141 2.38 13.43 8.17
C ARG A 141 3.73 12.80 8.45
N GLN A 142 4.73 13.60 8.78
CA GLN A 142 6.02 13.14 9.28
C GLN A 142 5.85 12.80 10.75
N LEU A 143 6.03 11.52 11.07
CA LEU A 143 5.75 10.96 12.40
C LEU A 143 6.98 11.03 13.31
N GLN A 144 8.16 10.79 12.73
CA GLN A 144 9.43 10.85 13.45
C GLN A 144 10.57 11.00 12.44
N THR A 145 11.60 11.74 12.85
CA THR A 145 12.88 11.83 12.14
C THR A 145 13.98 11.34 13.04
N ILE A 146 14.88 10.52 12.51
CA ILE A 146 16.05 9.98 13.17
C ILE A 146 17.29 10.22 12.31
N THR A 147 18.46 10.15 12.92
CA THR A 147 19.74 10.18 12.22
C THR A 147 20.44 8.84 12.44
N GLU A 148 20.74 8.12 11.35
CA GLU A 148 21.44 6.85 11.40
C GLU A 148 22.88 7.05 11.91
N HIS A 149 23.27 6.30 12.94
CA HIS A 149 24.60 6.39 13.53
C HIS A 149 25.73 5.98 12.57
N SER A 150 25.44 5.10 11.61
CA SER A 150 26.46 4.51 10.74
C SER A 150 27.07 5.48 9.73
N ASP A 151 26.28 6.42 9.20
CA ASP A 151 26.68 7.31 8.10
C ASP A 151 26.14 8.73 8.25
N GLY A 152 25.43 9.03 9.34
CA GLY A 152 24.80 10.33 9.58
C GLY A 152 23.59 10.59 8.68
N THR A 153 23.09 9.58 7.94
CA THR A 153 21.92 9.76 7.08
C THR A 153 20.69 10.05 7.93
N GLN A 154 20.00 11.15 7.62
CA GLN A 154 18.68 11.44 8.19
C GLN A 154 17.62 10.55 7.53
N LEU A 155 16.79 9.90 8.34
CA LEU A 155 15.63 9.14 7.89
C LEU A 155 14.37 9.68 8.57
N SER A 156 13.27 9.76 7.82
CA SER A 156 11.97 10.15 8.38
C SER A 156 10.91 9.09 8.09
N LEU A 157 10.13 8.73 9.11
CA LEU A 157 8.94 7.92 8.96
C LEU A 157 7.77 8.84 8.62
N LEU A 158 7.17 8.60 7.46
CA LEU A 158 5.94 9.24 7.03
C LEU A 158 4.75 8.32 7.20
N GLY A 159 3.66 8.91 7.64
CA GLY A 159 2.32 8.48 7.37
C GLY A 159 1.77 9.11 6.10
N VAL A 160 1.21 8.33 5.19
CA VAL A 160 0.68 8.81 3.90
C VAL A 160 -0.74 8.34 3.68
N GLU A 161 -1.65 9.22 3.28
CA GLU A 161 -3.00 8.90 2.83
C GLU A 161 -3.17 9.27 1.34
N LEU A 162 -3.66 8.32 0.55
CA LEU A 162 -3.84 8.46 -0.89
C LEU A 162 -5.27 8.84 -1.28
N ASP A 163 -5.44 10.06 -1.78
CA ASP A 163 -6.69 10.51 -2.41
C ASP A 163 -6.83 9.90 -3.82
N THR A 164 -5.71 9.70 -4.53
CA THR A 164 -5.64 9.03 -5.84
C THR A 164 -4.71 7.82 -5.81
N GLY A 165 -4.85 6.90 -6.76
CA GLY A 165 -4.01 5.70 -6.88
C GLY A 165 -3.28 5.61 -8.22
N ARG A 166 -2.33 6.51 -8.49
CA ARG A 166 -1.52 6.46 -9.72
C ARG A 166 -0.33 5.50 -9.56
N SER A 167 0.20 5.01 -10.69
CA SER A 167 1.34 4.09 -10.71
C SER A 167 2.53 4.74 -10.00
N HIS A 168 3.10 4.04 -9.01
CA HIS A 168 4.25 4.52 -8.22
C HIS A 168 4.06 5.88 -7.54
N GLN A 169 2.82 6.31 -7.30
CA GLN A 169 2.49 7.68 -6.91
C GLN A 169 3.33 8.21 -5.73
N ILE A 170 3.32 7.51 -4.58
CA ILE A 170 4.05 7.94 -3.38
C ILE A 170 5.55 8.06 -3.68
N ARG A 171 6.10 7.05 -4.36
CA ARG A 171 7.53 6.91 -4.67
C ARG A 171 8.03 8.07 -5.53
N VAL A 172 7.33 8.37 -6.62
CA VAL A 172 7.72 9.44 -7.56
C VAL A 172 7.49 10.83 -6.97
N GLN A 173 6.39 11.05 -6.22
CA GLN A 173 6.11 12.35 -5.63
C GLN A 173 7.16 12.70 -4.56
N LEU A 174 7.54 11.75 -3.70
CA LEU A 174 8.56 11.96 -2.67
C LEU A 174 9.97 12.15 -3.27
N ALA A 175 10.33 11.35 -4.27
CA ALA A 175 11.61 11.52 -4.98
C ALA A 175 11.72 12.89 -5.68
N ALA A 176 10.63 13.39 -6.25
CA ALA A 176 10.60 14.73 -6.85
C ALA A 176 10.81 15.88 -5.84
N ARG A 177 10.65 15.62 -4.52
CA ARG A 177 10.98 16.57 -3.44
C ARG A 177 12.42 16.40 -2.93
N GLY A 178 13.21 15.51 -3.52
CA GLY A 178 14.55 15.17 -3.01
C GLY A 178 14.55 14.27 -1.77
N CYS A 179 13.39 13.71 -1.39
CA CYS A 179 13.26 12.81 -0.25
C CYS A 179 12.80 11.41 -0.70
N PRO A 180 13.59 10.66 -1.50
CA PRO A 180 13.17 9.36 -2.00
C PRO A 180 12.97 8.36 -0.86
N ILE A 181 12.11 7.36 -1.11
CA ILE A 181 11.90 6.25 -0.18
C ILE A 181 13.19 5.44 -0.05
N TRP A 182 13.55 5.08 1.18
CA TRP A 182 14.70 4.22 1.48
C TRP A 182 14.59 2.88 0.72
N GLY A 183 15.68 2.40 0.12
CA GLY A 183 15.70 1.17 -0.67
C GLY A 183 14.97 1.22 -2.03
N ASP A 184 14.46 2.39 -2.44
CA ASP A 184 13.80 2.55 -3.75
C ASP A 184 14.81 2.64 -4.90
N ARG A 185 15.11 1.50 -5.52
CA ARG A 185 16.02 1.41 -6.67
C ARG A 185 15.61 2.19 -7.92
N ARG A 186 14.34 2.53 -8.08
CA ARG A 186 13.85 3.20 -9.31
C ARG A 186 13.85 4.71 -9.19
N TYR A 187 13.60 5.22 -7.98
CA TYR A 187 13.36 6.64 -7.74
C TYR A 187 14.36 7.27 -6.77
N GLY A 188 15.10 6.45 -6.02
CA GLY A 188 16.18 6.89 -5.15
C GLY A 188 17.55 6.63 -5.77
N GLN A 189 18.58 7.01 -5.02
CA GLN A 189 19.98 6.76 -5.37
C GLN A 189 20.50 5.41 -4.84
N ASP A 190 19.65 4.64 -4.16
CA ASP A 190 20.03 3.39 -3.53
C ASP A 190 19.95 2.24 -4.53
N CYS A 191 21.09 1.59 -4.83
CA CYS A 191 21.13 0.43 -5.71
C CYS A 191 20.76 -0.88 -5.00
N TYR A 192 20.56 -0.87 -3.67
CA TYR A 192 20.28 -2.06 -2.89
C TYR A 192 18.91 -1.96 -2.17
N GLY A 193 18.17 -3.08 -2.13
CA GLY A 193 16.93 -3.19 -1.36
C GLY A 193 15.61 -3.06 -2.14
N SER A 194 14.53 -3.03 -1.35
CA SER A 194 13.15 -2.74 -1.78
C SER A 194 12.70 -1.44 -1.10
N PRO A 195 11.84 -0.62 -1.74
CA PRO A 195 11.28 0.56 -1.12
C PRO A 195 10.65 0.21 0.23
N ALA A 196 11.08 0.90 1.29
CA ALA A 196 10.48 0.88 2.61
C ALA A 196 9.13 1.59 2.58
N LEU A 197 8.16 0.94 1.93
CA LEU A 197 6.80 1.40 1.71
C LEU A 197 5.86 0.23 1.97
N ILE A 198 4.92 0.41 2.88
CA ILE A 198 3.93 -0.63 3.26
C ILE A 198 2.53 -0.05 3.24
N SER A 199 1.59 -0.75 2.61
CA SER A 199 0.15 -0.47 2.68
C SER A 199 -0.37 -0.90 4.05
N CYS A 200 -0.29 0.00 5.03
CA CYS A 200 -0.58 -0.28 6.44
C CYS A 200 -2.02 -0.01 6.85
N GLY A 201 -2.83 0.65 6.02
CA GLY A 201 -4.23 0.92 6.36
C GLY A 201 -5.15 0.85 5.14
N LEU A 202 -6.31 0.21 5.32
CA LEU A 202 -7.32 0.06 4.28
C LEU A 202 -8.72 0.22 4.89
N SER A 203 -9.53 1.11 4.33
CA SER A 203 -10.93 1.27 4.73
C SER A 203 -11.86 1.36 3.52
N PHE A 204 -13.00 0.69 3.58
CA PHE A 204 -14.00 0.67 2.52
C PHE A 204 -15.35 0.20 3.06
N ARG A 205 -16.44 0.52 2.36
CA ARG A 205 -17.75 -0.01 2.69
C ARG A 205 -17.84 -1.47 2.23
N HIS A 206 -18.36 -2.34 3.08
CA HIS A 206 -18.59 -3.73 2.71
C HIS A 206 -19.42 -3.80 1.41
N PRO A 207 -19.07 -4.65 0.43
CA PRO A 207 -19.71 -4.64 -0.88
C PRO A 207 -21.18 -5.04 -0.83
N VAL A 208 -21.66 -5.70 0.21
CA VAL A 208 -23.07 -6.12 0.32
C VAL A 208 -23.77 -5.65 1.60
N ARG A 209 -23.01 -5.22 2.60
CA ARG A 209 -23.55 -4.79 3.90
C ARG A 209 -23.34 -3.29 4.07
N PRO A 210 -24.14 -2.60 4.91
CA PRO A 210 -24.01 -1.17 5.06
C PRO A 210 -22.73 -0.73 5.78
N GLU A 211 -22.08 -1.61 6.55
CA GLU A 211 -20.94 -1.27 7.40
C GLU A 211 -19.68 -0.83 6.62
N THR A 212 -18.93 0.09 7.22
CA THR A 212 -17.56 0.41 6.81
C THR A 212 -16.58 -0.48 7.55
N MET A 213 -15.64 -1.07 6.81
CA MET A 213 -14.58 -1.90 7.35
C MET A 213 -13.29 -1.10 7.46
N TYR A 214 -12.50 -1.39 8.48
CA TYR A 214 -11.21 -0.78 8.75
C TYR A 214 -10.19 -1.87 9.05
N PHE A 215 -9.03 -1.79 8.39
CA PHE A 215 -7.92 -2.70 8.59
C PHE A 215 -6.65 -1.89 8.76
N SER A 216 -5.82 -2.30 9.72
CA SER A 216 -4.50 -1.73 9.94
C SER A 216 -3.43 -2.82 10.10
N LEU A 217 -2.19 -2.43 9.84
CA LEU A 217 -0.98 -3.17 10.14
C LEU A 217 -0.08 -2.29 11.00
N GLU A 218 0.62 -2.94 11.93
CA GLU A 218 1.69 -2.31 12.68
C GLU A 218 2.92 -2.02 11.80
N LEU A 219 3.84 -1.23 12.34
CA LEU A 219 5.14 -1.03 11.70
C LEU A 219 5.89 -2.37 11.60
N PRO A 220 6.48 -2.68 10.43
CA PRO A 220 7.31 -3.88 10.29
C PRO A 220 8.44 -3.93 11.33
N PRO A 221 8.74 -5.10 11.92
CA PRO A 221 9.87 -5.29 12.84
C PRO A 221 11.25 -5.29 12.14
N SER A 222 11.29 -5.07 10.82
CA SER A 222 12.51 -5.09 10.01
C SER A 222 13.03 -3.69 9.68
N ARG A 223 14.34 -3.58 9.42
CA ARG A 223 14.96 -2.32 8.98
C ARG A 223 14.37 -1.90 7.61
N PRO A 224 14.08 -0.61 7.39
CA PRO A 224 14.34 0.53 8.28
C PRO A 224 13.21 0.87 9.26
N PHE A 225 12.08 0.18 9.23
CA PHE A 225 10.94 0.49 10.10
C PHE A 225 11.23 0.25 11.58
N SER A 226 12.03 -0.75 11.92
CA SER A 226 12.40 -1.08 13.30
C SER A 226 13.19 0.00 14.04
N ALA A 227 13.71 1.00 13.34
CA ALA A 227 14.39 2.14 13.95
C ALA A 227 13.42 3.20 14.54
N PHE A 228 12.12 3.06 14.26
CA PHE A 228 11.07 3.99 14.69
C PHE A 228 10.20 3.40 15.80
N LYS A 229 9.60 4.27 16.62
CA LYS A 229 8.75 3.84 17.74
C LYS A 229 7.42 3.24 17.21
N PRO A 230 7.03 2.02 17.63
CA PRO A 230 5.79 1.37 17.18
C PRO A 230 4.51 2.18 17.40
N GLN A 231 4.45 2.94 18.51
CA GLN A 231 3.30 3.75 18.92
C GLN A 231 2.93 4.84 17.90
N LEU A 232 3.85 5.19 16.99
CA LEU A 232 3.59 6.16 15.93
C LEU A 232 2.52 5.69 14.94
N ALA A 233 2.26 4.38 14.87
CA ALA A 233 1.22 3.85 13.99
C ALA A 233 -0.16 4.42 14.36
N GLU A 234 -0.43 4.67 15.63
CA GLU A 234 -1.70 5.21 16.12
C GLU A 234 -1.93 6.65 15.64
N LEU A 235 -0.85 7.43 15.46
CA LEU A 235 -0.92 8.83 15.01
C LEU A 235 -1.34 8.98 13.54
N LEU A 236 -1.26 7.90 12.75
CA LEU A 236 -1.76 7.85 11.38
C LEU A 236 -3.29 7.77 11.32
N PHE A 237 -3.89 7.18 12.36
CA PHE A 237 -5.30 6.82 12.40
C PHE A 237 -6.11 7.70 13.35
N ALA A 238 -5.47 8.56 14.14
CA ALA A 238 -6.10 9.42 15.15
C ALA A 238 -7.21 10.35 14.59
N ASP A 239 -7.11 10.74 13.31
CA ASP A 239 -8.12 11.59 12.65
C ASP A 239 -9.37 10.81 12.16
N TYR A 240 -9.42 9.49 12.38
CA TYR A 240 -10.59 8.66 12.09
C TYR A 240 -11.06 7.97 13.36
N PRO A 241 -12.33 8.14 13.77
CA PRO A 241 -12.82 7.43 14.94
C PRO A 241 -12.69 5.92 14.64
N PRO A 242 -12.16 5.11 15.58
CA PRO A 242 -12.44 3.69 15.52
C PRO A 242 -13.95 3.56 15.46
N ALA A 243 -14.48 2.79 14.52
CA ALA A 243 -15.90 2.45 14.54
C ALA A 243 -16.21 2.03 15.99
N GLU A 244 -17.13 2.73 16.65
CA GLU A 244 -17.37 2.59 18.11
C GLU A 244 -17.81 1.17 18.52
N HIS A 245 -17.96 0.28 17.54
CA HIS A 245 -18.19 -1.14 17.73
C HIS A 245 -16.96 -1.88 17.21
N HIS A 246 -16.29 -2.60 18.11
CA HIS A 246 -15.15 -3.49 17.88
C HIS A 246 -13.77 -2.81 17.84
N ARG A 247 -13.24 -2.44 19.02
CA ARG A 247 -11.81 -2.12 19.21
C ARG A 247 -10.91 -3.34 19.36
N SER A 248 -11.46 -4.53 19.65
CA SER A 248 -10.67 -5.68 20.12
C SER A 248 -10.13 -6.61 19.02
N ASP A 249 -10.66 -6.56 17.79
CA ASP A 249 -10.45 -7.67 16.83
C ASP A 249 -9.68 -7.28 15.55
N TRP A 250 -9.19 -6.04 15.42
CA TRP A 250 -8.81 -5.48 14.10
C TRP A 250 -7.40 -4.86 14.00
N ILE A 251 -6.60 -4.92 15.08
CA ILE A 251 -5.18 -4.58 15.04
C ILE A 251 -4.42 -5.90 14.94
N TYR A 252 -3.64 -6.07 13.87
CA TYR A 252 -2.82 -7.25 13.71
C TYR A 252 -1.34 -6.88 13.75
N THR A 253 -0.65 -7.38 14.77
CA THR A 253 0.81 -7.39 14.88
C THR A 253 1.38 -8.28 13.77
N LEU A 254 2.35 -7.75 13.02
CA LEU A 254 3.14 -8.55 12.08
C LEU A 254 4.34 -9.12 12.85
N THR A 255 4.51 -10.44 12.84
CA THR A 255 5.68 -11.08 13.46
C THR A 255 6.83 -11.21 12.45
N ASP A 256 8.06 -11.30 12.96
CA ASP A 256 9.24 -11.51 12.12
C ASP A 256 9.05 -12.78 11.25
N GLY A 257 9.16 -12.60 9.93
CA GLY A 257 8.99 -13.66 8.94
C GLY A 257 7.72 -13.58 8.08
N GLU A 258 6.73 -12.75 8.44
CA GLU A 258 5.48 -12.63 7.66
C GLU A 258 5.57 -11.65 6.47
N LEU A 259 6.64 -10.85 6.42
CA LEU A 259 6.90 -9.84 5.37
C LEU A 259 8.13 -10.15 4.49
N SER A 260 8.90 -11.17 4.84
CA SER A 260 10.12 -11.63 4.14
C SER A 260 9.83 -12.55 2.98
#